data_AF-J9RS89-F1
#
_entry.id   AF-J9RS89-F1
#
_cell.length_a   1.000
_cell.length_b   1.000
_cell.length_c   1.000
_cell.angle_alpha   90.00
_cell.angle_beta   90.00
_cell.angle_gamma   90.00
#
_symmetry.space_group_name_H-M   'P 1'
#
loop_
_entity.id
_entity.type
_entity.pdbx_description
1 polymer ?
#
loop_
_entity_poly.entity_id
_entity_poly.type
_entity_poly.pdbx_seq_one_letter_code
_entity_poly.pdbx_strand_id
1 'polypeptide(L)' 'KSIPTINGKFPGPTIYAREGDNVNIRLTNQVQYNVTVHWHGVRQLRTGWADGPAYITQCPILPGQSYLY' A
#
# COMPACT_ATOMS: atom_id res chain seq x y z
N LYS A 1 -1.23 -5.60 -23.45
CA LYS A 1 -2.19 -5.64 -22.31
C LYS A 1 -1.79 -4.55 -21.33
N SER A 2 -2.74 -3.81 -20.77
CA SER A 2 -2.47 -2.84 -19.70
C SER A 2 -2.44 -3.56 -18.34
N ILE A 3 -1.54 -3.17 -17.45
CA ILE A 3 -1.42 -3.74 -16.11
C ILE A 3 -1.37 -2.61 -15.07
N PRO A 4 -1.93 -2.80 -13.86
CA PRO A 4 -1.69 -1.90 -12.74
C PRO A 4 -0.20 -1.82 -12.40
N THR A 5 0.28 -0.60 -12.16
CA THR A 5 1.66 -0.33 -11.76
C THR A 5 1.69 0.70 -10.63
N ILE A 6 2.79 0.76 -9.89
CA ILE A 6 3.01 1.82 -8.91
C ILE A 6 3.80 2.93 -9.59
N ASN A 7 3.22 4.13 -9.68
CA ASN A 7 3.83 5.30 -10.32
C ASN A 7 4.32 5.04 -11.76
N GLY A 8 3.58 4.24 -12.54
CA GLY A 8 3.92 3.91 -13.92
C GLY A 8 5.10 2.92 -14.07
N LYS A 9 5.61 2.34 -12.98
CA LYS A 9 6.79 1.45 -12.98
C LYS A 9 6.42 0.00 -12.69
N PHE A 10 7.05 -0.89 -13.45
CA PHE A 10 7.01 -2.34 -13.22
C PHE A 10 8.43 -2.93 -13.35
N PRO A 11 9.04 -3.46 -12.27
CA PRO A 11 8.54 -3.46 -10.88
C PRO A 11 8.30 -2.06 -10.31
N GLY A 12 7.50 -1.98 -9.24
CA GLY A 12 7.28 -0.73 -8.51
C GLY A 12 8.59 -0.17 -7.91
N PRO A 13 8.57 1.09 -7.44
CA PRO A 13 9.76 1.70 -6.83
C PRO A 13 10.16 0.98 -5.53
N THR A 14 11.47 0.90 -5.28
CA THR A 14 12.01 0.40 -4.02
C THR A 14 11.81 1.43 -2.91
N ILE A 15 11.32 0.97 -1.76
CA ILE A 15 11.30 1.76 -0.52
C ILE A 15 12.58 1.43 0.24
N TYR A 16 13.36 2.46 0.58
CA TYR A 16 14.54 2.34 1.42
C TYR A 16 14.25 2.93 2.79
N ALA A 17 14.59 2.19 3.84
CA ALA A 17 14.45 2.60 5.23
C ALA A 17 15.54 1.93 6.06
N ARG A 18 15.78 2.45 7.27
CA ARG A 18 16.62 1.85 8.29
C ARG A 18 15.76 1.27 9.40
N GLU A 19 16.36 0.41 10.21
CA GLU A 19 15.69 -0.13 11.39
C GLU A 19 15.25 1.01 12.32
N GLY A 20 13.98 0.96 12.74
CA GLY A 20 13.38 1.98 13.60
C GLY A 20 12.78 3.19 12.87
N ASP A 21 12.96 3.30 11.55
CA ASP A 21 12.35 4.39 10.79
C ASP A 21 10.82 4.28 10.79
N ASN A 22 10.15 5.45 10.85
CA ASN A 22 8.73 5.56 10.57
C ASN A 22 8.55 6.00 9.10
N VAL A 23 7.98 5.11 8.29
CA VAL A 23 7.80 5.33 6.86
C VAL A 23 6.32 5.57 6.59
N ASN A 24 5.95 6.82 6.28
CA ASN A 24 4.58 7.20 5.92
C ASN A 24 4.39 7.13 4.41
N ILE A 25 3.43 6.33 3.94
CA ILE A 25 3.21 6.12 2.50
C ILE A 25 1.78 6.46 2.13
N ARG A 26 1.60 7.55 1.39
CA ARG A 26 0.32 7.91 0.78
C ARG A 26 0.13 7.11 -0.51
N LEU A 27 -0.80 6.17 -0.49
CA LEU A 27 -1.23 5.46 -1.68
C LEU A 27 -2.50 6.10 -2.23
N THR A 28 -2.47 6.55 -3.49
CA THR A 28 -3.65 7.01 -4.23
C THR A 28 -4.00 5.99 -5.30
N ASN A 29 -5.20 5.42 -5.22
CA ASN A 29 -5.65 4.45 -6.21
C ASN A 29 -6.11 5.16 -7.49
N GLN A 30 -5.30 5.12 -8.54
CA GLN A 30 -5.62 5.66 -9.86
C GLN A 30 -6.05 4.59 -10.87
N VAL A 31 -6.28 3.34 -10.43
CA VAL A 31 -6.78 2.27 -11.28
C VAL A 31 -8.28 2.07 -11.11
N GLN A 32 -8.91 1.38 -12.06
CA GLN A 32 -10.36 1.14 -12.07
C GLN A 32 -10.84 0.08 -11.07
N TYR A 33 -9.92 -0.58 -10.38
CA TYR A 33 -10.23 -1.67 -9.44
C TYR A 33 -10.01 -1.22 -8.00
N ASN A 34 -10.71 -1.85 -7.07
CA ASN A 34 -10.41 -1.73 -5.64
C ASN A 34 -9.07 -2.38 -5.34
N VAL A 35 -8.21 -1.71 -4.57
CA VAL A 35 -6.87 -2.21 -4.25
C VAL A 35 -6.54 -2.07 -2.77
N THR A 36 -5.59 -2.87 -2.32
CA THR A 36 -4.84 -2.69 -1.08
C THR A 36 -3.38 -2.99 -1.34
N VAL A 37 -2.48 -2.49 -0.48
CA VAL A 37 -1.05 -2.84 -0.50
C VAL A 37 -0.69 -3.42 0.85
N HIS A 38 0.09 -4.50 0.84
CA HIS A 38 0.60 -5.14 2.05
C HIS A 38 2.12 -5.04 2.09
N TRP A 39 2.66 -4.67 3.26
CA TRP A 39 4.08 -4.57 3.53
C TRP A 39 4.63 -5.91 3.98
N HIS A 40 4.79 -6.83 3.04
CA HIS A 40 5.15 -8.21 3.34
C HIS A 40 6.44 -8.30 4.19
N GLY A 41 6.32 -8.93 5.37
CA GLY A 41 7.41 -9.11 6.32
C GLY A 41 7.55 -8.00 7.38
N VAL A 42 6.86 -6.87 7.24
CA VAL A 42 6.81 -5.84 8.28
C VAL A 42 5.82 -6.30 9.36
N ARG A 43 6.28 -6.35 10.62
CA ARG A 43 5.50 -6.95 11.72
C ARG A 43 4.25 -6.16 12.12
N GLN A 44 4.21 -4.87 11.80
CA GLN A 44 3.10 -3.95 12.17
C GLN A 44 2.66 -4.05 13.63
N LEU A 45 3.63 -4.06 14.56
CA LEU A 45 3.33 -4.13 16.00
C LEU A 45 2.56 -2.89 16.46
N ARG A 46 1.32 -3.11 16.89
CA ARG A 46 0.37 -2.06 17.32
C ARG A 46 -0.02 -1.09 16.21
N THR A 47 0.23 -1.42 14.94
CA THR A 47 -0.09 -0.62 13.75
C THR A 47 -0.84 -1.45 12.70
N GLY A 48 -1.68 -2.39 13.15
CA GLY A 48 -2.38 -3.34 12.27
C GLY A 48 -3.28 -2.67 11.21
N TRP A 49 -3.73 -1.43 11.43
CA TRP A 49 -4.47 -0.66 10.43
C TRP A 49 -3.65 -0.41 9.15
N ALA A 50 -2.32 -0.41 9.22
CA ALA A 50 -1.42 -0.21 8.09
C ALA A 50 -0.93 -1.53 7.46
N ASP A 51 -1.51 -2.69 7.83
CA ASP A 51 -1.03 -3.99 7.35
C ASP A 51 -1.41 -4.27 5.89
N GLY A 52 -2.63 -3.93 5.46
CA GLY A 52 -3.03 -4.03 4.05
C GLY A 52 -4.11 -5.05 3.68
N PRO A 53 -4.14 -6.28 4.21
CA PRO A 53 -5.07 -7.31 3.72
C PRO A 53 -6.55 -6.87 3.76
N ALA A 54 -7.15 -6.78 2.56
CA ALA A 54 -8.53 -6.35 2.37
C ALA A 54 -9.51 -7.20 3.17
N TYR A 55 -10.43 -6.54 3.87
CA TYR A 55 -11.46 -7.11 4.75
C TYR A 55 -10.95 -7.86 5.98
N ILE A 56 -9.63 -7.82 6.24
CA ILE A 56 -9.04 -8.29 7.49
C ILE A 56 -8.64 -7.10 8.35
N THR A 57 -7.81 -6.20 7.79
CA THR A 57 -7.29 -5.03 8.53
C THR A 57 -7.82 -3.70 8.00
N GLN A 58 -8.34 -3.67 6.77
CA GLN A 58 -8.95 -2.48 6.18
C GLN A 58 -9.98 -2.82 5.11
N CYS A 59 -10.89 -1.90 4.83
CA CYS A 59 -11.63 -1.92 3.56
C CYS A 59 -10.70 -1.60 2.38
N PRO A 60 -10.97 -2.11 1.16
CA PRO A 60 -10.21 -1.73 -0.02
C PRO A 60 -10.26 -0.23 -0.32
N ILE A 61 -9.19 0.29 -0.89
CA ILE A 61 -9.12 1.67 -1.37
C ILE A 61 -9.83 1.73 -2.71
N LEU A 62 -10.93 2.49 -2.78
CA LEU A 62 -11.72 2.63 -3.99
C LEU A 62 -10.97 3.46 -5.06
N PRO A 63 -11.31 3.32 -6.35
CA PRO A 63 -10.78 4.18 -7.39
C PRO A 63 -10.93 5.67 -7.04
N GLY A 64 -9.85 6.43 -7.21
CA GLY A 64 -9.75 7.86 -6.87
C GLY A 64 -9.49 8.15 -5.39
N GLN A 65 -9.61 7.18 -4.48
CA GLN A 65 -9.36 7.38 -3.06
C GLN A 65 -7.90 7.24 -2.69
N SER A 66 -7.53 7.81 -1.54
CA SER A 66 -6.20 7.69 -0.96
C SER A 66 -6.24 7.13 0.44
N TYR A 67 -5.20 6.39 0.81
CA TYR A 67 -4.97 5.87 2.14
C TYR A 67 -3.54 6.19 2.56
N LEU A 68 -3.36 6.57 3.83
CA LEU A 68 -2.04 6.76 4.42
C LEU A 68 -1.71 5.51 5.23
N TYR A 69 -0.76 4.74 4.73
CA TYR A 69 -0.13 3.66 5.44
C TYR A 69 0.95 4.20 6.38
#